data_AF-A0A952E2F1-F1
#
_entry.id   AF-A0A952E2F1-F1
#
_cell.length_a   1.000
_cell.length_b   1.000
_cell.length_c   1.000
_cell.angle_alpha   90.00
_cell.angle_beta   90.00
_cell.angle_gamma   90.00
#
_symmetry.space_group_name_H-M   'P 1'
#
loop_
_entity.id
_entity.type
_entity.pdbx_description
1 polymer ?
#
loop_
_entity_poly.entity_id
_entity_poly.type
_entity_poly.pdbx_seq_one_letter_code
_entity_poly.pdbx_strand_id
1 'polypeptide(L)'
;MLSLTVAFWIMVLLFGVAGMMRGWTKEVLVTSACILALFTINQFMSTLFGFLKWDNNIVLAPELRRWQFNIMTAFLLMLAFFGYQGPTLARSRVGDRLNRRDNLQERILGFLVGGLNGWFVIGSLWSFLEFRLVSASNWVRFTPDIPYPFNPAHITRPAPELASIIDNLPIPFLTQSPYILPLLLVVVFLFILIVLM
;
A
#
# COMPACT_ATOMS: atom_id res chain seq x y z
N MET A 1 1.25 14.19 -22.05
CA MET A 1 1.77 13.67 -20.76
C MET A 1 0.57 13.39 -19.87
N LEU A 2 0.44 12.18 -19.33
CA LEU A 2 -0.65 11.84 -18.40
C LEU A 2 -0.29 12.39 -17.02
N SER A 3 -1.24 13.07 -16.35
CA SER A 3 -1.03 13.50 -14.96
C SER A 3 -0.92 12.27 -14.04
N LEU A 4 0.08 12.28 -13.15
CA LEU A 4 0.29 11.20 -12.18
C LEU A 4 -0.95 10.99 -11.29
N THR A 5 -1.65 12.07 -10.94
CA THR A 5 -2.91 12.03 -10.19
C THR A 5 -4.01 11.29 -10.96
N VAL A 6 -4.09 11.49 -12.28
CA VAL A 6 -5.08 10.79 -13.13
C VAL A 6 -4.70 9.32 -13.27
N ALA A 7 -3.42 9.02 -13.49
CA ALA A 7 -2.91 7.65 -13.54
C ALA A 7 -3.23 6.88 -12.26
N PHE A 8 -3.03 7.52 -11.10
CA PHE A 8 -3.34 6.96 -9.79
C PHE A 8 -4.80 6.53 -9.67
N TRP A 9 -5.75 7.41 -9.99
CA TRP A 9 -7.18 7.10 -9.90
C TRP A 9 -7.62 6.02 -10.87
N ILE A 10 -7.05 5.99 -12.08
CA ILE A 10 -7.31 4.92 -13.05
C ILE A 10 -6.87 3.57 -12.45
N MET A 11 -5.69 3.50 -11.85
CA MET A 11 -5.19 2.28 -11.22
C MET A 11 -6.07 1.84 -10.04
N VAL A 12 -6.46 2.78 -9.17
CA VAL A 12 -7.39 2.49 -8.04
C VAL A 12 -8.72 1.93 -8.56
N LEU A 13 -9.27 2.51 -9.63
CA LEU A 13 -10.51 2.04 -10.24
C LEU A 13 -10.35 0.64 -10.83
N LEU A 14 -9.23 0.35 -11.51
CA LEU A 14 -8.94 -0.99 -12.05
C LEU A 14 -8.88 -2.05 -10.94
N PHE A 15 -8.26 -1.73 -9.81
CA PHE A 15 -8.27 -2.62 -8.63
C PHE A 15 -9.67 -2.80 -8.05
N GLY A 16 -10.51 -1.76 -8.06
CA GLY A 16 -11.92 -1.86 -7.73
C GLY A 16 -12.67 -2.82 -8.65
N VAL A 17 -12.51 -2.69 -9.97
CA VAL A 17 -13.13 -3.62 -10.94
C VAL A 17 -12.63 -5.05 -10.73
N ALA A 18 -11.34 -5.24 -10.47
CA ALA A 18 -10.78 -6.56 -10.17
C ALA A 18 -11.40 -7.17 -8.89
N GLY A 19 -11.56 -6.36 -7.84
CA GLY A 19 -12.21 -6.77 -6.59
C GLY A 19 -13.69 -7.13 -6.77
N MET A 20 -14.40 -6.40 -7.63
CA MET A 20 -15.80 -6.70 -7.99
C MET A 20 -15.95 -8.09 -8.61
N MET A 21 -14.99 -8.52 -9.42
CA MET A 21 -15.00 -9.84 -10.07
C MET A 21 -14.54 -10.97 -9.14
N ARG A 22 -13.67 -10.67 -8.17
CA ARG A 22 -13.03 -11.66 -7.31
C ARG A 22 -13.82 -11.97 -6.04
N GLY A 23 -14.57 -11.00 -5.54
CA GLY A 23 -15.40 -11.08 -4.33
C GLY A 23 -14.72 -10.50 -3.10
N TRP A 24 -15.51 -9.81 -2.26
CA TRP A 24 -15.02 -9.03 -1.11
C TRP A 24 -14.24 -9.86 -0.10
N THR A 25 -14.65 -11.10 0.21
CA THR A 25 -13.99 -11.94 1.22
C THR A 25 -12.53 -12.22 0.86
N LYS A 26 -12.24 -12.46 -0.43
CA LYS A 26 -10.87 -12.70 -0.90
C LYS A 26 -10.05 -11.42 -0.96
N GLU A 27 -10.69 -10.28 -1.19
CA GLU A 27 -10.03 -8.97 -1.17
C GLU A 27 -9.68 -8.53 0.26
N VAL A 28 -10.50 -8.86 1.27
CA VAL A 28 -10.17 -8.56 2.68
C VAL A 28 -8.87 -9.24 3.11
N LEU A 29 -8.61 -10.46 2.67
CA LEU A 29 -7.32 -11.12 2.95
C LEU A 29 -6.13 -10.37 2.34
N VAL A 30 -6.32 -9.80 1.14
CA VAL A 30 -5.30 -8.96 0.48
C VAL A 30 -5.09 -7.67 1.26
N THR A 31 -6.18 -7.06 1.72
CA THR A 31 -6.13 -5.85 2.57
C THR A 31 -5.29 -6.12 3.80
N SER A 32 -5.54 -7.25 4.47
CA SER A 32 -4.77 -7.69 5.63
C SER A 32 -3.28 -7.84 5.35
N ALA A 33 -2.92 -8.44 4.21
CA ALA A 33 -1.53 -8.58 3.78
C ALA A 33 -0.87 -7.22 3.48
N CYS A 34 -1.61 -6.29 2.86
CA CYS A 34 -1.13 -4.93 2.60
C CYS A 34 -0.90 -4.18 3.91
N ILE A 35 -1.82 -4.26 4.87
CA ILE A 35 -1.69 -3.62 6.19
C ILE A 35 -0.48 -4.18 6.94
N LEU A 36 -0.31 -5.50 6.94
CA LEU A 36 0.88 -6.14 7.53
C LEU A 36 2.16 -5.63 6.87
N ALA A 37 2.19 -5.55 5.54
CA ALA A 37 3.33 -5.04 4.80
C ALA A 37 3.68 -3.59 5.17
N LEU A 38 2.67 -2.72 5.19
CA LEU A 38 2.84 -1.31 5.54
C LEU A 38 3.28 -1.14 6.99
N PHE A 39 2.73 -1.92 7.91
CA PHE A 39 3.19 -1.96 9.30
C PHE A 39 4.65 -2.38 9.38
N THR A 40 5.04 -3.46 8.70
CA THR A 40 6.43 -3.94 8.72
C THR A 40 7.39 -2.92 8.13
N ILE A 41 7.03 -2.29 7.01
CA ILE A 41 7.82 -1.20 6.41
C ILE A 41 7.95 -0.05 7.42
N ASN A 42 6.84 0.39 8.00
CA ASN A 42 6.81 1.53 8.92
C ASN A 42 7.65 1.32 10.19
N GLN A 43 7.70 0.09 10.72
CA GLN A 43 8.40 -0.20 11.98
C GLN A 43 9.83 -0.69 11.80
N PHE A 44 10.10 -1.50 10.77
CA PHE A 44 11.36 -2.23 10.66
C PHE A 44 12.27 -1.75 9.53
N MET A 45 11.76 -1.08 8.49
CA MET A 45 12.64 -0.66 7.38
C MET A 45 13.65 0.41 7.79
N SER A 46 13.31 1.29 8.72
CA SER A 46 14.28 2.28 9.23
C SER A 46 15.50 1.60 9.85
N THR A 47 15.27 0.51 10.60
CA THR A 47 16.33 -0.29 11.23
C THR A 47 17.15 -1.04 10.19
N LEU A 48 16.49 -1.63 9.17
CA LEU A 48 17.16 -2.30 8.06
C LEU A 48 18.07 -1.36 7.28
N PHE A 49 17.61 -0.14 6.98
CA PHE A 49 18.43 0.88 6.32
C PHE A 49 19.57 1.38 7.20
N GLY A 50 19.36 1.47 8.52
CA GLY A 50 20.42 1.75 9.49
C GLY A 50 21.54 0.70 9.47
N PHE A 51 21.19 -0.59 9.40
CA PHE A 51 22.19 -1.67 9.25
C PHE A 51 23.00 -1.58 7.95
N LEU A 52 22.37 -1.10 6.86
CA LEU A 52 23.02 -0.85 5.58
C LEU A 52 23.85 0.45 5.56
N LYS A 53 23.96 1.16 6.70
CA LYS A 53 24.63 2.47 6.85
C LYS A 53 24.04 3.55 5.93
N TRP A 54 22.76 3.44 5.61
CA TRP A 54 22.04 4.48 4.87
C TRP A 54 21.52 5.52 5.86
N ASP A 55 22.13 6.70 5.84
CA ASP A 55 21.68 7.80 6.69
C ASP A 55 20.40 8.42 6.13
N ASN A 56 19.26 8.03 6.71
CA ASN A 56 17.96 8.54 6.29
C ASN A 56 17.64 9.95 6.81
N ASN A 57 18.51 10.53 7.68
CA ASN A 57 18.34 11.91 8.14
C ASN A 57 18.70 12.91 7.04
N ILE A 58 19.60 12.54 6.13
CA ILE A 58 20.00 13.35 4.97
C ILE A 58 19.24 12.95 3.71
N VAL A 59 19.22 13.84 2.71
CA VAL A 59 18.70 13.49 1.39
C VAL A 59 19.78 12.67 0.68
N LEU A 60 19.52 11.37 0.56
CA LEU A 60 20.45 10.44 -0.08
C LEU A 60 20.58 10.71 -1.59
N ALA A 61 21.72 10.30 -2.15
CA ALA A 61 21.96 10.31 -3.59
C ALA A 61 20.81 9.61 -4.36
N PRO A 62 20.48 10.06 -5.58
CA PRO A 62 19.38 9.51 -6.36
C PRO A 62 19.44 7.99 -6.49
N GLU A 63 20.62 7.41 -6.66
CA GLU A 63 20.82 5.96 -6.76
C GLU A 63 20.40 5.20 -5.50
N LEU A 64 20.80 5.68 -4.30
CA LEU A 64 20.38 5.06 -3.04
C LEU A 64 18.87 5.20 -2.83
N ARG A 65 18.28 6.33 -3.21
CA ARG A 65 16.82 6.53 -3.16
C ARG A 65 16.07 5.56 -4.07
N ARG A 66 16.60 5.23 -5.26
CA ARG A 66 16.03 4.17 -6.12
C ARG A 66 16.03 2.83 -5.41
N TRP A 67 17.15 2.47 -4.77
CA TRP A 67 17.26 1.21 -4.04
C TRP A 67 16.28 1.13 -2.87
N GLN A 68 16.14 2.20 -2.08
CA GLN A 68 15.15 2.28 -1.00
C GLN A 68 13.74 2.08 -1.51
N PHE A 69 13.36 2.82 -2.56
CA PHE A 69 12.07 2.69 -3.21
C PHE A 69 11.83 1.26 -3.71
N ASN A 70 12.82 0.66 -4.39
CA ASN A 70 12.70 -0.69 -4.94
C ASN A 70 12.55 -1.75 -3.85
N ILE A 71 13.28 -1.64 -2.73
CA ILE A 71 13.17 -2.58 -1.61
C ILE A 71 11.78 -2.49 -0.97
N MET A 72 11.31 -1.29 -0.65
CA MET A 72 9.98 -1.08 -0.05
C MET A 72 8.86 -1.54 -0.98
N THR A 73 8.97 -1.21 -2.27
CA THR A 73 8.05 -1.63 -3.33
C THR A 73 8.02 -3.14 -3.48
N ALA A 74 9.19 -3.78 -3.61
CA ALA A 74 9.29 -5.22 -3.75
C ALA A 74 8.70 -5.95 -2.53
N PHE A 75 8.95 -5.45 -1.33
CA PHE A 75 8.40 -6.01 -0.10
C PHE A 75 6.87 -5.90 -0.04
N LEU A 76 6.32 -4.72 -0.35
CA LEU A 76 4.87 -4.50 -0.41
C LEU A 76 4.20 -5.41 -1.46
N LEU A 77 4.75 -5.45 -2.68
CA LEU A 77 4.22 -6.26 -3.77
C LEU A 77 4.34 -7.75 -3.48
N MET A 78 5.41 -8.19 -2.82
CA MET A 78 5.57 -9.59 -2.41
C MET A 78 4.48 -10.01 -1.43
N LEU A 79 4.21 -9.21 -0.39
CA LEU A 79 3.13 -9.53 0.56
C LEU A 79 1.74 -9.38 -0.06
N ALA A 80 1.52 -8.36 -0.90
CA ALA A 80 0.27 -8.24 -1.65
C ALA A 80 0.05 -9.45 -2.56
N PHE A 81 1.10 -9.95 -3.23
CA PHE A 81 1.04 -11.16 -4.04
C PHE A 81 0.64 -12.38 -3.21
N PHE A 82 1.27 -12.61 -2.05
CA PHE A 82 0.87 -13.70 -1.16
C PHE A 82 -0.56 -13.53 -0.63
N GLY A 83 -1.01 -12.31 -0.35
CA GLY A 83 -2.41 -12.02 -0.04
C GLY A 83 -3.35 -12.41 -1.17
N TYR A 84 -2.95 -12.15 -2.42
CA TYR A 84 -3.72 -12.53 -3.61
C TYR A 84 -3.74 -14.05 -3.82
N GLN A 85 -2.65 -14.77 -3.51
CA GLN A 85 -2.52 -16.23 -3.65
C GLN A 85 -3.03 -17.03 -2.42
N GLY A 86 -3.20 -16.41 -1.25
CA GLY A 86 -3.62 -17.08 -0.02
C GLY A 86 -4.95 -17.85 -0.12
N PRO A 87 -6.02 -17.31 -0.74
CA PRO A 87 -7.33 -17.98 -0.80
C PRO A 87 -7.34 -19.21 -1.72
N THR A 88 -6.37 -19.34 -2.62
CA THR A 88 -6.16 -20.53 -3.45
C THR A 88 -5.63 -21.71 -2.64
N LEU A 89 -4.87 -21.46 -1.56
CA LEU A 89 -4.31 -22.49 -0.68
C LEU A 89 -5.26 -22.87 0.48
N ALA A 90 -6.02 -21.92 1.02
CA ALA A 90 -6.99 -22.14 2.11
C ALA A 90 -8.34 -22.76 1.66
N ARG A 91 -8.49 -23.00 0.34
CA ARG A 91 -9.73 -23.51 -0.30
C ARG A 91 -10.15 -24.90 0.20
N SER A 92 -9.31 -25.60 0.96
CA SER A 92 -9.66 -26.89 1.58
C SER A 92 -10.60 -26.79 2.79
N ARG A 93 -10.81 -25.62 3.42
CA ARG A 93 -11.61 -25.55 4.67
C ARG A 93 -12.73 -24.50 4.71
N VAL A 94 -12.68 -23.47 3.88
CA VAL A 94 -13.57 -22.28 3.98
C VAL A 94 -14.65 -22.23 2.89
N GLY A 95 -14.58 -23.09 1.88
CA GLY A 95 -15.26 -22.92 0.59
C GLY A 95 -16.78 -23.14 0.53
N ASP A 96 -17.41 -23.76 1.52
CA ASP A 96 -18.78 -24.28 1.34
C ASP A 96 -19.89 -23.48 2.03
N ARG A 97 -19.56 -22.52 2.92
CA ARG A 97 -20.58 -21.67 3.59
C ARG A 97 -20.74 -20.26 3.02
N LEU A 98 -19.84 -19.83 2.14
CA LEU A 98 -19.79 -18.44 1.63
C LEU A 98 -20.26 -18.31 0.16
N ASN A 99 -20.48 -19.41 -0.55
CA ASN A 99 -20.96 -19.39 -1.94
C ASN A 99 -22.49 -19.48 -2.01
N ARG A 100 -23.23 -18.52 -1.44
CA ARG A 100 -24.69 -18.50 -1.60
C ARG A 100 -25.32 -17.11 -1.67
N ARG A 101 -24.98 -16.36 -2.73
CA ARG A 101 -25.90 -15.78 -3.74
C ARG A 101 -25.17 -14.65 -4.46
N ASP A 102 -25.13 -14.70 -5.78
CA ASP A 102 -24.72 -13.62 -6.70
C ASP A 102 -25.60 -12.38 -6.51
N ASN A 103 -25.39 -11.68 -5.40
CA ASN A 103 -26.10 -10.46 -5.08
C ASN A 103 -25.25 -9.28 -5.52
N LEU A 104 -25.89 -8.30 -6.14
CA LEU A 104 -25.28 -7.02 -6.54
C LEU A 104 -24.51 -6.37 -5.38
N GLN A 105 -24.96 -6.60 -4.13
CA GLN A 105 -24.26 -6.21 -2.91
C GLN A 105 -22.85 -6.80 -2.78
N GLU A 106 -22.64 -8.10 -3.03
CA GLU A 106 -21.32 -8.72 -2.90
C GLU A 106 -20.33 -8.17 -3.95
N ARG A 107 -20.84 -7.83 -5.14
CA ARG A 107 -20.07 -7.21 -6.21
C ARG A 107 -19.68 -5.78 -5.86
N ILE A 108 -20.60 -4.98 -5.31
CA ILE A 108 -20.30 -3.62 -4.83
C ILE A 108 -19.29 -3.65 -3.67
N LEU A 109 -19.46 -4.55 -2.70
CA LEU A 109 -18.49 -4.70 -1.61
C LEU A 109 -17.12 -5.11 -2.15
N GLY A 110 -17.07 -6.02 -3.12
CA GLY A 110 -15.85 -6.38 -3.82
C GLY A 110 -15.20 -5.18 -4.51
N PHE A 111 -16.00 -4.32 -5.14
CA PHE A 111 -15.51 -3.09 -5.77
C PHE A 111 -14.89 -2.13 -4.76
N LEU A 112 -15.55 -1.89 -3.62
CA LEU A 112 -15.05 -0.98 -2.59
C LEU A 112 -13.77 -1.50 -1.94
N VAL A 113 -13.73 -2.77 -1.55
CA VAL A 113 -12.54 -3.38 -0.92
C VAL A 113 -11.40 -3.48 -1.93
N GLY A 114 -11.69 -3.82 -3.20
CA GLY A 114 -10.72 -3.81 -4.28
C GLY A 114 -10.13 -2.41 -4.51
N GLY A 115 -10.97 -1.37 -4.54
CA GLY A 115 -10.52 0.02 -4.67
C GLY A 115 -9.64 0.44 -3.50
N LEU A 116 -10.00 0.05 -2.28
CA LEU A 116 -9.20 0.27 -1.08
C LEU A 116 -7.85 -0.47 -1.13
N ASN A 117 -7.80 -1.70 -1.66
CA ASN A 117 -6.54 -2.40 -1.94
C ASN A 117 -5.69 -1.67 -2.99
N GLY A 118 -6.33 -1.18 -4.06
CA GLY A 118 -5.65 -0.35 -5.07
C GLY A 118 -5.06 0.92 -4.47
N TRP A 119 -5.80 1.58 -3.58
CA TRP A 119 -5.32 2.73 -2.84
C TRP A 119 -4.13 2.35 -1.93
N PHE A 120 -4.19 1.24 -1.19
CA PHE A 120 -3.07 0.78 -0.38
C PHE A 120 -1.84 0.44 -1.20
N VAL A 121 -1.97 -0.30 -2.30
CA VAL A 121 -0.82 -0.71 -3.12
C VAL A 121 -0.25 0.50 -3.85
N ILE A 122 -1.03 1.10 -4.76
CA ILE A 122 -0.54 2.16 -5.65
C ILE A 122 -0.25 3.45 -4.87
N GLY A 123 -1.07 3.77 -3.87
CA GLY A 123 -0.88 4.95 -3.04
C GLY A 123 0.36 4.84 -2.17
N SER A 124 0.71 3.64 -1.69
CA SER A 124 1.95 3.45 -0.93
C SER A 124 3.17 3.51 -1.84
N LEU A 125 3.10 2.98 -3.08
CA LEU A 125 4.16 3.16 -4.06
C LEU A 125 4.42 4.65 -4.32
N TRP A 126 3.36 5.43 -4.54
CA TRP A 126 3.51 6.87 -4.71
C TRP A 126 4.04 7.54 -3.44
N SER A 127 3.58 7.11 -2.25
CA SER A 127 4.10 7.61 -0.97
C SER A 127 5.60 7.37 -0.82
N PHE A 128 6.13 6.22 -1.23
CA PHE A 128 7.56 5.92 -1.14
C PHE A 128 8.42 6.84 -2.02
N LEU A 129 7.84 7.50 -3.02
CA LEU A 129 8.52 8.50 -3.84
C LEU A 129 8.45 9.91 -3.25
N GLU A 130 7.40 10.20 -2.47
CA GLU A 130 7.14 11.52 -1.88
C GLU A 130 7.68 11.66 -0.46
N PHE A 131 7.85 10.56 0.26
CA PHE A 131 8.25 10.54 1.66
C PHE A 131 9.49 9.67 1.86
N ARG A 132 10.37 10.12 2.75
CA ARG A 132 11.47 9.31 3.29
C ARG A 132 11.15 8.86 4.71
N LEU A 133 11.53 7.63 5.02
CA LEU A 133 11.42 7.05 6.35
C LEU A 133 12.67 7.38 7.16
N VAL A 134 12.55 8.31 8.12
CA VAL A 134 13.69 8.75 8.97
C VAL A 134 13.84 7.81 10.17
N SER A 135 12.74 7.51 10.85
CA SER A 135 12.69 6.58 11.97
C SER A 135 11.33 5.87 11.98
N ALA A 136 11.18 4.86 12.84
CA ALA A 136 9.92 4.12 12.95
C ALA A 136 8.74 5.07 13.19
N SER A 137 7.71 4.98 12.36
CA SER A 137 6.55 5.90 12.36
C SER A 137 6.85 7.38 12.06
N ASN A 138 8.05 7.72 11.58
CA ASN A 138 8.43 9.08 11.22
C ASN A 138 8.78 9.18 9.73
N TRP A 139 7.81 9.69 8.97
CA TRP A 139 7.94 9.93 7.54
C TRP A 139 8.03 11.43 7.27
N VAL A 140 9.07 11.83 6.55
CA VAL A 140 9.30 13.23 6.18
C VAL A 140 9.10 13.38 4.68
N ARG A 141 8.26 14.33 4.27
CA ARG A 141 8.03 14.64 2.85
C ARG A 141 9.28 15.26 2.22
N PHE A 142 9.62 14.87 1.00
CA PHE A 142 10.67 15.53 0.23
C PHE A 142 10.24 16.95 -0.16
N THR A 143 11.17 17.90 -0.11
CA THR A 143 10.93 19.28 -0.53
C THR A 143 10.66 19.36 -2.04
N PRO A 144 9.80 20.27 -2.54
CA PRO A 144 9.34 20.33 -3.95
C PRO A 144 10.45 20.38 -5.01
N ASP A 145 11.62 20.91 -4.65
CA ASP A 145 12.84 21.04 -5.46
C ASP A 145 13.53 19.70 -5.76
N ILE A 146 13.26 18.66 -4.98
CA ILE A 146 13.85 17.34 -5.18
C ILE A 146 13.05 16.57 -6.24
N PRO A 147 13.65 16.23 -7.39
CA PRO A 147 12.99 15.40 -8.39
C PRO A 147 12.91 13.94 -7.93
N TYR A 148 11.98 13.19 -8.52
CA TYR A 148 11.93 11.75 -8.35
C TYR A 148 13.24 11.11 -8.80
N PRO A 149 13.61 9.98 -8.18
CA PRO A 149 14.87 9.32 -8.49
C PRO A 149 14.81 8.57 -9.84
N PHE A 150 13.98 8.97 -10.80
CA PHE A 150 13.87 8.34 -12.13
C PHE A 150 14.18 9.34 -13.23
N ASN A 151 14.28 8.86 -14.48
CA ASN A 151 14.49 9.74 -15.62
C ASN A 151 13.31 10.74 -15.72
N PRO A 152 13.57 12.07 -15.68
CA PRO A 152 12.53 13.10 -15.78
C PRO A 152 11.72 13.04 -17.08
N ALA A 153 12.26 12.44 -18.14
CA ALA A 153 11.53 12.23 -19.39
C ALA A 153 10.34 11.26 -19.24
N HIS A 154 10.35 10.39 -18.22
CA HIS A 154 9.33 9.36 -18.01
C HIS A 154 8.39 9.68 -16.86
N ILE A 155 8.92 10.19 -15.74
CA ILE A 155 8.13 10.49 -14.55
C ILE A 155 8.59 11.81 -13.96
N THR A 156 7.67 12.77 -13.90
CA THR A 156 7.88 14.06 -13.26
C THR A 156 7.00 14.17 -12.02
N ARG A 157 7.53 14.81 -10.99
CA ARG A 157 6.75 15.14 -9.80
C ARG A 157 5.61 16.09 -10.19
N PRO A 158 4.36 15.85 -9.76
CA PRO A 158 3.28 16.77 -10.03
C PRO A 158 3.49 18.07 -9.26
N ALA A 159 3.07 19.19 -9.85
CA ALA A 159 3.15 20.49 -9.20
C ALA A 159 2.34 20.48 -7.89
N PRO A 160 2.80 21.18 -6.83
CA PRO A 160 2.16 21.16 -5.51
C PRO A 160 0.66 21.50 -5.54
N GLU A 161 0.27 22.41 -6.44
CA GLU A 161 -1.12 22.86 -6.63
C GLU A 161 -2.04 21.79 -7.24
N LEU A 162 -1.48 20.80 -7.95
CA LEU A 162 -2.22 19.77 -8.69
C LEU A 162 -2.26 18.43 -7.95
N ALA A 163 -1.71 18.36 -6.73
CA ALA A 163 -1.50 17.13 -6.00
C ALA A 163 -1.80 17.26 -4.50
N SER A 164 -2.91 17.92 -4.15
CA SER A 164 -3.48 17.90 -2.78
C SER A 164 -3.76 16.48 -2.26
N ILE A 165 -3.87 15.51 -3.17
CA ILE A 165 -4.02 14.09 -2.83
C ILE A 165 -2.79 13.49 -2.14
N ILE A 166 -1.59 14.09 -2.29
CA ILE A 166 -0.35 13.59 -1.68
C ILE A 166 -0.50 13.47 -0.16
N ASP A 167 -1.24 14.38 0.46
CA ASP A 167 -1.47 14.38 1.91
C ASP A 167 -2.45 13.29 2.35
N ASN A 168 -3.29 12.81 1.43
CA ASN A 168 -4.25 11.72 1.63
C ASN A 168 -3.73 10.37 1.11
N LEU A 169 -2.43 10.24 0.84
CA LEU A 169 -1.86 8.94 0.48
C LEU A 169 -1.81 8.01 1.71
N PRO A 170 -1.72 6.68 1.51
CA PRO A 170 -1.77 5.71 2.59
C PRO A 170 -0.74 5.93 3.68
N ILE A 171 0.53 6.17 3.34
CA ILE A 171 1.56 6.38 4.36
C ILE A 171 1.27 7.63 5.20
N PRO A 172 1.18 8.85 4.62
CA PRO A 172 0.93 10.05 5.42
C PRO A 172 -0.36 9.97 6.23
N PHE A 173 -1.41 9.32 5.71
CA PHE A 173 -2.67 9.10 6.44
C PHE A 173 -2.53 8.10 7.60
N LEU A 174 -1.90 6.94 7.35
CA LEU A 174 -1.75 5.88 8.34
C LEU A 174 -0.68 6.18 9.40
N THR A 175 0.23 7.10 9.12
CA THR A 175 1.30 7.51 10.05
C THR A 175 1.06 8.87 10.68
N GLN A 176 -0.14 9.47 10.51
CA GLN A 176 -0.53 10.69 11.26
C GLN A 176 -0.43 10.47 12.77
N SER A 177 -0.71 9.26 13.22
CA SER A 177 -0.52 8.83 14.60
C SER A 177 0.28 7.52 14.63
N PRO A 178 1.26 7.38 15.56
CA PRO A 178 2.04 6.15 15.72
C PRO A 178 1.18 4.89 15.97
N TYR A 179 -0.06 5.07 16.41
CA TYR A 179 -0.95 4.00 16.86
C TYR A 179 -1.91 3.49 15.78
N ILE A 180 -2.13 4.21 14.67
CA ILE A 180 -3.12 3.84 13.66
C ILE A 180 -2.74 2.51 12.99
N LEU A 181 -1.52 2.38 12.46
CA LEU A 181 -1.06 1.13 11.84
C LEU A 181 -1.09 -0.07 12.80
N PRO A 182 -0.54 0.02 14.02
CA PRO A 182 -0.65 -1.06 15.01
C PRO A 182 -2.10 -1.44 15.34
N LEU A 183 -2.99 -0.47 15.51
CA LEU A 183 -4.39 -0.73 15.81
C LEU A 183 -5.08 -1.44 14.64
N LEU A 184 -4.84 -0.98 13.41
CA LEU A 184 -5.39 -1.57 12.19
C LEU A 184 -4.89 -3.02 12.02
N LEU A 185 -3.60 -3.27 12.33
CA LEU A 185 -3.03 -4.62 12.35
C LEU A 185 -3.74 -5.52 13.37
N VAL A 186 -3.98 -5.03 14.59
CA VAL A 186 -4.71 -5.78 15.64
C VAL A 186 -6.13 -6.10 15.18
N VAL A 187 -6.85 -5.13 14.64
CA VAL A 187 -8.22 -5.31 14.14
C VAL A 187 -8.27 -6.37 13.03
N VAL A 188 -7.34 -6.31 12.08
CA VAL A 188 -7.23 -7.31 11.00
C VAL A 188 -6.91 -8.70 11.55
N PHE A 189 -5.99 -8.78 12.51
CA PHE A 189 -5.61 -10.06 13.09
C PHE A 189 -6.76 -10.69 13.87
N LEU A 190 -7.49 -9.90 14.66
CA LEU A 190 -8.71 -10.33 15.35
C LEU A 190 -9.77 -10.80 14.35
N PHE A 191 -9.99 -10.07 13.26
CA PHE A 191 -10.92 -10.47 12.20
C PHE A 191 -10.54 -11.83 11.61
N ILE A 192 -9.26 -12.01 11.27
CA ILE A 192 -8.76 -13.29 10.73
C ILE A 192 -8.94 -14.43 11.74
N LEU A 193 -8.65 -14.20 13.03
CA LEU A 193 -8.83 -15.21 14.07
C LEU A 193 -10.31 -15.62 14.20
N ILE A 194 -11.23 -14.66 14.23
CA ILE A 194 -12.67 -14.93 14.33
C ILE A 194 -13.19 -15.70 13.12
N VAL A 195 -12.67 -15.41 11.92
CA VAL A 195 -13.12 -16.07 10.68
C VAL A 195 -12.52 -17.48 10.53
N LEU A 196 -11.34 -17.73 11.10
CA LEU A 196 -10.64 -19.02 11.02
C LEU A 196 -10.99 -20.01 12.13
N MET A 197 -11.50 -19.55 13.28
CA MET A 197 -12.01 -20.38 14.38
C MET A 197 -13.47 -20.77 14.16
#